data_AF-A0A3N5XBC3-F1
#
_entry.id   AF-A0A3N5XBC3-F1
#
_cell.length_a   1.000
_cell.length_b   1.000
_cell.length_c   1.000
_cell.angle_alpha   90.00
_cell.angle_beta   90.00
_cell.angle_gamma   90.00
#
_symmetry.space_group_name_H-M   'P 1'
#
loop_
_entity.id
_entity.type
_entity.pdbx_description
1 polymer ?
#
loop_
_entity_poly.entity_id
_entity_poly.type
_entity_poly.pdbx_seq_one_letter_code
_entity_poly.pdbx_strand_id
1 'polypeptide(L)'
;MFDYIPCSVKSKREKNGITIYRTDNEKLKYVVFDGEYYSHGNTLKEAKDDLIYKNSNRDTTPYEYWRQETGKIKTSELIQGYRAITGACQTGTKYFISSLSKKKKAYTIKELIILTKNQYGNELFVKFLKN
;
A
#
# COMPACT_ATOMS: atom_id res chain seq x y z
N MET A 1 8.35 5.87 -22.87
CA MET A 1 8.17 4.41 -22.75
C MET A 1 8.18 4.08 -21.28
N PHE A 2 7.15 3.38 -20.78
CA PHE A 2 7.09 2.88 -19.40
C PHE A 2 7.02 1.36 -19.48
N ASP A 3 7.88 0.65 -18.75
CA ASP A 3 7.95 -0.84 -18.75
C ASP A 3 8.02 -1.46 -20.16
N TYR A 4 8.85 -0.90 -21.05
CA TYR A 4 8.99 -1.32 -22.46
C TYR A 4 7.73 -1.22 -23.31
N ILE A 5 6.66 -0.62 -22.78
CA ILE A 5 5.44 -0.36 -23.53
C ILE A 5 5.52 1.07 -24.11
N PRO A 6 5.39 1.23 -25.45
CA PRO A 6 5.30 2.54 -26.06
C PRO A 6 3.98 3.20 -25.66
N CYS A 7 4.11 4.34 -24.99
CA CYS A 7 3.01 5.15 -24.48
C CYS A 7 3.39 6.63 -24.60
N SER A 8 2.45 7.48 -24.98
CA SER A 8 2.63 8.93 -24.93
C SER A 8 1.99 9.50 -23.67
N VAL A 9 2.72 10.35 -22.96
CA VAL A 9 2.18 11.04 -21.79
C VAL A 9 1.21 12.12 -22.27
N LYS A 10 -0.07 11.97 -21.96
CA LYS A 10 -1.12 12.96 -22.23
C LYS A 10 -1.16 14.05 -21.17
N SER A 11 -0.86 13.70 -19.92
CA SER A 11 -0.72 14.69 -18.85
C SER A 11 0.19 14.23 -17.73
N LYS A 12 0.85 15.18 -17.07
CA LYS A 12 1.67 15.00 -15.87
C LYS A 12 1.12 15.88 -14.76
N ARG A 13 0.99 15.33 -13.55
CA ARG A 13 0.60 16.07 -12.34
C ARG A 13 1.42 15.56 -11.17
N GLU A 14 1.81 16.46 -10.27
CA GLU A 14 2.46 16.08 -9.02
C GLU A 14 1.54 16.42 -7.85
N LYS A 15 1.43 15.50 -6.88
CA LYS A 15 0.64 15.74 -5.67
C LYS A 15 1.20 14.94 -4.51
N ASN A 16 1.52 15.64 -3.42
CA ASN A 16 2.06 15.06 -2.18
C ASN A 16 3.29 14.15 -2.41
N GLY A 17 4.25 14.60 -3.22
CA GLY A 17 5.46 13.82 -3.53
C GLY A 17 5.26 12.67 -4.53
N ILE A 18 4.04 12.46 -5.03
CA ILE A 18 3.75 11.45 -6.06
C ILE A 18 3.53 12.15 -7.40
N THR A 19 4.32 11.77 -8.40
CA THR A 19 4.10 12.13 -9.80
C THR A 19 3.10 11.17 -10.43
N ILE A 20 2.10 11.71 -11.12
CA ILE A 20 1.03 11.00 -11.80
C ILE A 20 1.12 11.34 -13.29
N TYR A 21 1.27 10.32 -14.11
CA TYR A 21 1.22 10.39 -15.56
C TYR A 21 -0.09 9.75 -16.05
N ARG A 22 -0.77 10.43 -16.97
CA ARG A 22 -1.87 9.84 -17.74
C ARG A 22 -1.34 9.52 -19.13
N THR A 23 -1.53 8.30 -19.59
CA THR A 23 -1.10 7.89 -20.93
C THR A 23 -2.30 7.72 -21.86
N ASP A 24 -2.01 7.59 -23.15
CA ASP A 24 -2.97 7.21 -24.20
C ASP A 24 -3.14 5.70 -24.38
N ASN A 25 -2.40 4.90 -23.64
CA ASN A 25 -2.44 3.45 -23.75
C ASN A 25 -3.58 2.88 -22.90
N GLU A 26 -4.43 2.05 -23.51
CA GLU A 26 -5.57 1.44 -22.82
C GLU A 26 -5.17 0.50 -21.67
N LYS A 27 -3.98 -0.13 -21.74
CA LYS A 27 -3.45 -1.03 -20.71
C LYS A 27 -2.65 -0.31 -19.61
N LEU A 28 -2.24 0.93 -19.84
CA LEU A 28 -1.39 1.71 -18.93
C LEU A 28 -1.93 3.14 -18.72
N LYS A 29 -3.24 3.26 -18.53
CA LYS A 29 -3.95 4.54 -18.55
C LYS A 29 -3.42 5.54 -17.51
N TYR A 30 -3.00 5.05 -16.35
CA TYR A 30 -2.36 5.83 -15.30
C TYR A 30 -1.05 5.19 -14.86
N VAL A 31 0.00 5.99 -14.75
CA VAL A 31 1.30 5.62 -14.17
C VAL A 31 1.57 6.57 -13.01
N VAL A 32 2.05 6.06 -11.89
CA VAL A 32 2.43 6.84 -10.71
C VAL A 32 3.87 6.53 -10.33
N PHE A 33 4.55 7.55 -9.79
CA PHE A 33 5.95 7.50 -9.38
C PHE A 33 6.11 8.26 -8.08
N ASP A 34 6.71 7.65 -7.07
CA ASP A 34 6.98 8.25 -5.75
C ASP A 34 8.40 8.79 -5.58
N GLY A 35 9.22 8.75 -6.63
CA GLY A 35 10.64 9.10 -6.55
C GLY A 35 11.57 7.88 -6.61
N GLU A 36 11.05 6.68 -6.33
CA GLU A 36 11.83 5.44 -6.31
C GLU A 36 11.19 4.34 -7.18
N TYR A 37 9.88 4.14 -7.09
CA TYR A 37 9.14 3.07 -7.75
C TYR A 37 8.09 3.60 -8.74
N TYR A 38 7.93 2.90 -9.86
CA TYR A 38 6.85 3.12 -10.82
C TYR A 38 5.75 2.06 -10.66
N SER A 39 4.51 2.52 -10.65
CA SER A 39 3.33 1.65 -10.67
C SER A 39 2.32 2.12 -11.70
N HIS A 40 1.57 1.19 -12.25
CA HIS A 40 0.62 1.45 -13.32
C HIS A 40 -0.75 0.84 -13.03
N GLY A 41 -1.80 1.43 -13.57
CA GLY A 41 -3.16 0.94 -13.43
C GLY A 41 -4.11 1.52 -14.47
N ASN A 42 -5.25 0.86 -14.65
CA ASN A 42 -6.31 1.35 -15.54
C ASN A 42 -7.04 2.55 -14.90
N THR A 43 -6.98 2.65 -13.58
CA THR A 43 -7.43 3.81 -12.80
C THR A 43 -6.32 4.40 -11.93
N LEU A 44 -6.44 5.68 -11.58
CA LEU A 44 -5.50 6.33 -10.65
C LEU A 44 -5.48 5.64 -9.29
N LYS A 45 -6.62 5.08 -8.85
CA LYS A 45 -6.70 4.35 -7.59
C LYS A 45 -5.89 3.06 -7.65
N GLU A 46 -6.08 2.27 -8.71
CA GLU A 46 -5.28 1.05 -8.91
C GLU A 46 -3.79 1.35 -8.99
N ALA A 47 -3.39 2.37 -9.75
CA ALA A 47 -1.98 2.73 -9.88
C ALA A 47 -1.36 3.11 -8.51
N LYS A 48 -2.10 3.87 -7.69
CA LYS A 48 -1.69 4.22 -6.32
C LYS A 48 -1.69 3.04 -5.36
N ASP A 49 -2.70 2.18 -5.43
CA ASP A 49 -2.77 0.96 -4.63
C ASP A 49 -1.57 0.07 -4.99
N ASP A 50 -1.25 -0.09 -6.28
CA ASP A 50 -0.11 -0.88 -6.73
C ASP A 50 1.24 -0.24 -6.32
N LEU A 51 1.33 1.08 -6.28
CA LEU A 51 2.51 1.79 -5.74
C LEU A 51 2.70 1.51 -4.26
N ILE A 52 1.63 1.57 -3.47
CA ILE A 52 1.63 1.14 -2.06
C ILE A 52 2.13 -0.30 -1.93
N TYR A 53 1.80 -1.14 -2.90
CA TYR A 53 2.24 -2.51 -2.88
C TYR A 53 3.72 -2.71 -3.29
N LYS A 54 4.23 -1.94 -4.25
CA LYS A 54 5.64 -2.00 -4.68
C LYS A 54 6.59 -1.30 -3.72
N ASN A 55 6.17 -0.18 -3.13
CA ASN A 55 6.94 0.60 -2.15
C ASN A 55 6.88 0.02 -0.73
N SER A 56 6.79 -1.32 -0.59
CA SER A 56 7.05 -1.96 0.70
C SER A 56 8.53 -2.27 0.80
N ASN A 57 9.32 -1.26 1.15
CA ASN A 57 10.63 -1.53 1.72
C ASN A 57 10.43 -2.22 3.09
N ARG A 58 11.38 -3.05 3.54
CA ARG A 58 11.32 -3.70 4.86
C ARG A 58 11.64 -2.73 6.01
N ASP A 59 11.71 -1.43 5.72
CA ASP A 59 11.92 -0.41 6.71
C ASP A 59 10.69 -0.28 7.61
N THR A 60 10.90 -0.56 8.90
CA THR A 60 9.85 -0.50 9.92
C THR A 60 9.91 0.77 10.76
N THR A 61 10.96 1.61 10.60
CA THR A 61 11.16 2.85 11.36
C THR A 61 9.95 3.79 11.29
N PRO A 62 9.29 4.00 10.13
CA PRO A 62 8.10 4.86 10.05
C PRO A 62 6.90 4.38 10.89
N TYR A 63 6.88 3.11 11.31
CA TYR A 63 5.75 2.50 12.01
C TYR A 63 6.00 2.29 13.50
N GLU A 64 7.17 2.68 14.03
CA GLU A 64 7.49 2.50 15.45
C GLU A 64 6.53 3.26 16.37
N TYR A 65 6.02 4.41 15.93
CA TYR A 65 5.05 5.19 16.70
C TYR A 65 3.73 4.43 16.93
N TRP A 66 3.41 3.39 16.14
CA TRP A 66 2.22 2.55 16.33
C TRP A 66 2.19 1.86 17.69
N ARG A 67 3.34 1.69 18.35
CA ARG A 67 3.45 1.12 19.71
C ARG A 67 2.69 1.97 20.75
N GLN A 68 2.64 3.28 20.55
CA GLN A 68 2.01 4.24 21.46
C GLN A 68 0.72 4.84 20.88
N GLU A 69 0.43 4.60 19.60
CA GLU A 69 -0.76 5.11 18.92
C GLU A 69 -2.04 4.48 19.50
N THR A 70 -3.00 5.33 19.86
CA THR A 70 -4.30 4.94 20.42
C THR A 70 -5.46 5.29 19.49
N GLY A 71 -5.20 6.13 18.49
CA GLY A 71 -6.14 6.58 17.48
C GLY A 71 -6.34 5.58 16.33
N LYS A 72 -7.10 6.06 15.32
CA LYS A 72 -7.38 5.31 14.10
C LYS A 72 -6.37 5.66 13.02
N ILE A 73 -5.74 4.64 12.47
CA ILE A 73 -4.79 4.74 11.38
C ILE A 73 -5.49 4.36 10.07
N LYS A 74 -5.16 5.08 8.99
CA LYS A 74 -5.77 4.85 7.68
C LYS A 74 -5.43 3.46 7.16
N THR A 75 -6.41 2.80 6.56
CA THR A 75 -6.24 1.44 6.03
C THR A 75 -5.09 1.34 5.04
N SER A 76 -4.87 2.37 4.21
CA SER A 76 -3.74 2.41 3.26
C SER A 76 -2.36 2.37 3.93
N GLU A 77 -2.25 2.98 5.11
CA GLU A 77 -1.00 3.02 5.87
C GLU A 77 -0.82 1.73 6.68
N LEU A 78 -1.91 1.20 7.24
CA LEU A 78 -1.92 -0.11 7.88
C LEU A 78 -1.47 -1.22 6.94
N ILE A 79 -1.87 -1.16 5.67
CA ILE A 79 -1.42 -2.10 4.64
C ILE A 79 0.09 -2.00 4.40
N GLN A 80 0.63 -0.79 4.32
CA GLN A 80 2.05 -0.57 4.10
C GLN A 80 2.87 -1.09 5.28
N GLY A 81 2.52 -0.65 6.50
CA GLY A 81 3.25 -1.07 7.69
C GLY A 81 3.10 -2.55 7.99
N TYR A 82 1.90 -3.13 7.84
CA TYR A 82 1.74 -4.58 8.00
C TYR A 82 2.64 -5.34 7.03
N ARG A 83 2.73 -4.92 5.76
CA ARG A 83 3.61 -5.57 4.78
C ARG A 83 5.09 -5.34 5.04
N ALA A 84 5.49 -4.15 5.47
CA ALA A 84 6.87 -3.84 5.86
C ALA A 84 7.31 -4.69 7.06
N ILE A 85 6.47 -4.79 8.10
CA ILE A 85 6.75 -5.53 9.34
C ILE A 85 6.72 -7.05 9.13
N THR A 86 5.74 -7.56 8.37
CA THR A 86 5.51 -9.01 8.24
C THR A 86 6.14 -9.63 7.00
N GLY A 87 6.52 -8.83 6.01
CA GLY A 87 6.94 -9.31 4.70
C GLY A 87 5.81 -9.88 3.85
N ALA A 88 4.53 -9.63 4.20
CA ALA A 88 3.40 -10.15 3.46
C ALA A 88 3.40 -9.71 1.97
N CYS A 89 3.20 -10.67 1.06
CA CYS A 89 3.18 -10.40 -0.37
C CYS A 89 1.92 -9.62 -0.79
N GLN A 90 2.06 -8.81 -1.84
CA GLN A 90 0.98 -7.98 -2.40
C GLN A 90 -0.30 -8.79 -2.66
N THR A 91 -0.18 -9.93 -3.32
CA THR A 91 -1.32 -10.76 -3.71
C THR A 91 -2.08 -11.27 -2.49
N GLY A 92 -1.37 -11.77 -1.48
CA GLY A 92 -1.97 -12.25 -0.24
C GLY A 92 -2.69 -11.14 0.52
N THR A 93 -2.07 -9.96 0.63
CA THR A 93 -2.71 -8.81 1.29
C THR A 93 -3.93 -8.30 0.51
N LYS A 94 -3.86 -8.21 -0.82
CA LYS A 94 -5.01 -7.83 -1.67
C LYS A 94 -6.17 -8.82 -1.51
N TYR A 95 -5.88 -10.12 -1.49
CA TYR A 95 -6.89 -11.16 -1.30
C TYR A 95 -7.55 -11.03 0.09
N PHE A 96 -6.74 -10.88 1.14
CA PHE A 96 -7.23 -10.69 2.50
C PHE A 96 -8.15 -9.46 2.63
N ILE A 97 -7.74 -8.30 2.11
CA ILE A 97 -8.58 -7.10 2.15
C ILE A 97 -9.87 -7.31 1.35
N SER A 98 -9.81 -8.08 0.26
CA SER A 98 -10.97 -8.36 -0.59
C SER A 98 -11.95 -9.33 0.03
N SER A 99 -11.49 -10.26 0.88
CA SER A 99 -12.34 -11.17 1.63
C SER A 99 -13.02 -10.53 2.83
N LEU A 100 -12.59 -9.34 3.27
CA LEU A 100 -13.25 -8.61 4.35
C LEU A 100 -14.67 -8.16 3.93
N SER A 101 -15.67 -8.67 4.64
CA SER A 101 -17.09 -8.30 4.45
C SER A 101 -17.38 -6.82 4.73
N LYS A 102 -16.60 -6.17 5.61
CA LYS A 102 -16.69 -4.73 5.90
C LYS A 102 -15.30 -4.08 5.93
N LYS A 103 -15.01 -3.30 4.89
CA LYS A 103 -13.78 -2.50 4.79
C LYS A 103 -13.99 -1.14 5.43
N LYS A 104 -13.31 -0.87 6.55
CA LYS A 104 -13.26 0.47 7.15
C LYS A 104 -12.17 1.29 6.46
N LYS A 105 -12.31 2.61 6.49
CA LYS A 105 -11.28 3.55 5.99
C LYS A 105 -10.12 3.73 6.97
N ALA A 106 -10.32 3.39 8.24
CA ALA A 106 -9.32 3.45 9.29
C ALA A 106 -9.63 2.44 10.40
N TYR A 107 -8.60 1.94 11.06
CA TYR A 107 -8.67 0.99 12.18
C TYR A 107 -7.70 1.43 13.29
N THR A 108 -8.02 1.09 14.53
CA THR A 108 -7.04 1.13 15.63
C THR A 108 -6.07 -0.04 15.54
N ILE A 109 -4.89 0.06 16.17
CA ILE A 109 -3.92 -1.05 16.25
C ILE A 109 -4.54 -2.29 16.91
N LYS A 110 -5.35 -2.11 17.96
CA LYS A 110 -6.06 -3.21 18.63
C LYS A 110 -7.02 -3.93 17.68
N GLU A 111 -7.81 -3.18 16.91
CA GLU A 111 -8.68 -3.76 15.88
C GLU A 111 -7.87 -4.50 14.81
N LEU A 112 -6.72 -3.95 14.40
CA LEU A 112 -5.88 -4.57 13.38
C LEU A 112 -5.27 -5.90 13.85
N ILE A 113 -4.80 -5.99 15.10
CA ILE A 113 -4.28 -7.25 15.69
C ILE A 113 -5.36 -8.33 15.65
N ILE A 114 -6.61 -7.98 16.00
CA ILE A 114 -7.74 -8.92 15.97
C ILE A 114 -8.10 -9.29 14.53
N LEU A 115 -8.17 -8.30 13.65
CA LEU A 115 -8.53 -8.48 12.24
C LEU A 115 -7.55 -9.39 11.50
N THR A 116 -6.26 -9.25 11.82
CA THR A 116 -5.17 -10.03 11.22
C THR A 116 -4.85 -11.31 11.99
N LYS A 117 -5.64 -11.66 13.03
CA LYS A 117 -5.47 -12.91 13.76
C LYS A 117 -5.56 -14.08 12.78
N ASN A 118 -4.62 -15.02 12.88
CA ASN A 118 -4.45 -16.17 11.98
C ASN A 118 -4.06 -15.80 10.53
N GLN A 119 -3.69 -14.55 10.25
CA GLN A 119 -3.09 -14.17 8.97
C GLN A 119 -1.58 -14.29 9.01
N TYR A 120 -0.98 -14.41 7.82
CA TYR A 120 0.46 -14.50 7.66
C TYR A 120 1.19 -13.36 8.39
N GLY A 121 2.16 -13.71 9.23
CA GLY A 121 3.02 -12.76 9.93
C GLY A 121 2.36 -11.99 11.08
N ASN A 122 1.15 -12.36 11.50
CA ASN A 122 0.49 -11.72 12.66
C ASN A 122 1.34 -11.79 13.94
N GLU A 123 2.05 -12.89 14.17
CA GLU A 123 2.95 -13.04 15.32
C GLU A 123 4.11 -12.03 15.28
N LEU A 124 4.70 -11.81 14.11
CA LEU A 124 5.74 -10.80 13.89
C LEU A 124 5.19 -9.39 14.09
N PHE A 125 3.99 -9.14 13.59
CA PHE A 125 3.30 -7.86 13.76
C PHE A 125 3.03 -7.56 15.25
N VAL A 126 2.52 -8.54 16.01
CA VAL A 126 2.29 -8.40 17.44
C VAL A 126 3.61 -8.23 18.20
N LYS A 127 4.68 -8.94 17.79
CA LYS A 127 6.01 -8.80 18.39
C LYS A 127 6.58 -7.40 18.16
N PHE A 128 6.46 -6.86 16.96
CA PHE A 128 6.91 -5.50 16.62
C PHE A 128 6.23 -4.43 17.48
N LEU A 129 4.94 -4.60 17.78
CA LEU A 129 4.18 -3.66 18.60
C LEU A 129 4.47 -3.76 20.10
N LYS A 130 5.09 -4.86 20.55
CA LYS A 130 5.44 -5.10 21.96
C LYS A 130 6.91 -4.79 22.30
N ASN A 131 7.77 -4.69 21.27
CA ASN A 131 9.14 -4.21 21.42
C ASN A 131 9.17 -2.73 21.77
#